data_AF-G6E8R1-F1
#
_entry.id   AF-G6E8R1-F1
#
_cell.length_a   1.000
_cell.length_b   1.000
_cell.length_c   1.000
_cell.angle_alpha   90.00
_cell.angle_beta   90.00
_cell.angle_gamma   90.00
#
_symmetry.space_group_name_H-M   'P 1'
#
loop_
_entity.id
_entity.type
_entity.pdbx_description
1 polymer ?
#
loop_
_entity_poly.entity_id
_entity_poly.type
_entity_poly.pdbx_seq_one_letter_code
_entity_poly.pdbx_strand_id
1 'polypeptide(L)'
;MKNKLTDLNDHLFMQLERLGDEDMDADKIEQEAKRADAMVQVADQIIRNADLQLKAAKLLADNGYHFEPHLKGIAPSVERKAISYEGNA
;
A
#
# COMPACT_ATOMS: atom_id res chain seq x y z
N MET A 1 3.97 10.65 -0.23
CA MET A 1 4.08 9.80 0.97
C MET A 1 5.54 9.42 1.17
N LYS A 2 6.03 9.38 2.42
CA LYS A 2 7.44 9.12 2.74
C LYS A 2 7.83 7.64 2.53
N ASN A 3 6.87 6.73 2.62
CA ASN A 3 7.04 5.29 2.40
C ASN A 3 6.12 4.83 1.25
N LYS A 4 6.57 3.86 0.47
CA LYS A 4 5.91 3.31 -0.72
C LYS A 4 5.71 1.80 -0.59
N LEU A 5 4.83 1.24 -1.43
CA LEU A 5 4.65 -0.23 -1.53
C LEU A 5 5.92 -0.95 -2.01
N THR A 6 6.76 -0.28 -2.79
CA THR A 6 8.08 -0.79 -3.18
C THR A 6 8.97 -0.99 -1.96
N ASP A 7 8.98 -0.03 -1.04
CA ASP A 7 9.80 -0.11 0.18
C ASP A 7 9.33 -1.27 1.06
N LEU A 8 8.02 -1.52 1.15
CA LEU A 8 7.47 -2.69 1.84
C LEU A 8 7.97 -3.99 1.20
N ASN A 9 7.94 -4.08 -0.13
CA ASN A 9 8.40 -5.27 -0.85
C ASN A 9 9.89 -5.54 -0.61
N ASP A 10 10.73 -4.50 -0.67
CA ASP A 10 12.17 -4.60 -0.38
C ASP A 10 12.41 -5.10 1.05
N HIS A 11 11.66 -4.59 2.04
CA HIS A 11 11.77 -5.04 3.42
C HIS A 11 11.35 -6.51 3.61
N LEU A 12 10.29 -6.97 2.93
CA LEU A 12 9.86 -8.36 3.00
C LEU A 12 10.88 -9.31 2.38
N PHE A 13 11.49 -8.94 1.25
CA PHE A 13 12.57 -9.73 0.65
C PHE A 13 13.81 -9.76 1.55
N MET A 14 14.22 -8.62 2.12
CA MET A 14 15.32 -8.62 3.08
C MET A 14 15.04 -9.52 4.29
N GLN A 15 13.79 -9.59 4.78
CA GLN A 15 13.43 -10.49 5.86
C GLN A 15 13.49 -11.97 5.43
N LEU A 16 13.13 -12.27 4.18
CA LEU A 16 13.26 -13.61 3.62
C LEU A 16 14.73 -14.06 3.57
N GLU A 17 15.63 -13.19 3.11
CA GLU A 17 17.08 -13.47 3.09
C GLU A 17 17.62 -13.72 4.50
N ARG A 18 17.19 -12.93 5.49
CA ARG A 18 17.61 -13.12 6.90
C ARG A 18 17.15 -14.44 7.50
N LEU A 19 15.94 -14.88 7.17
CA LEU A 19 15.43 -16.18 7.62
C LEU A 19 16.15 -17.37 6.98
N GLY A 20 16.81 -17.15 5.83
CA GLY A 20 17.59 -18.18 5.12
C GLY A 20 19.05 -18.27 5.56
N ASP A 21 19.50 -17.47 6.53
CA ASP A 21 20.87 -17.49 7.03
C ASP A 21 21.15 -18.80 7.81
N GLU A 22 22.01 -19.64 7.22
CA GLU A 22 22.35 -20.98 7.74
C GLU A 22 23.23 -20.93 9.00
N ASP A 23 23.86 -19.78 9.30
CA ASP A 23 24.76 -19.59 10.45
C ASP A 23 24.01 -19.17 11.72
N MET A 24 22.67 -19.12 11.69
CA MET A 24 21.85 -18.73 12.83
C MET A 24 21.69 -19.86 13.87
N ASP A 25 21.84 -19.50 15.14
CA ASP A 25 21.46 -20.37 16.26
C ASP A 25 19.94 -20.37 16.49
N ALA A 26 19.47 -21.31 17.33
CA ALA A 26 18.05 -21.48 17.61
C ALA A 26 17.37 -20.21 18.17
N ASP A 27 18.06 -19.46 19.03
CA ASP A 27 17.52 -18.25 19.65
C ASP A 27 17.33 -17.14 18.60
N LYS A 28 18.31 -16.98 17.69
CA LYS A 28 18.21 -16.04 16.57
C LYS A 28 17.11 -16.44 15.60
N ILE A 29 16.96 -17.72 15.28
CA ILE A 29 15.88 -18.22 14.41
C ILE A 29 14.54 -17.84 15.01
N GLU A 30 14.34 -18.05 16.32
CA GLU A 30 13.10 -17.67 17.00
C GLU A 30 12.86 -16.15 16.96
N GLN A 31 13.90 -15.33 17.14
CA GLN A 31 13.78 -13.88 17.08
C GLN A 31 13.41 -13.38 15.67
N GLU A 32 14.05 -13.90 14.63
CA GLU A 32 13.74 -13.51 13.25
C GLU A 32 12.39 -14.06 12.79
N ALA A 33 11.96 -15.23 13.28
CA ALA A 33 10.59 -15.70 13.05
C ALA A 33 9.55 -14.75 13.66
N LYS A 34 9.75 -14.29 14.91
CA LYS A 34 8.87 -13.29 15.55
C LYS A 34 8.89 -11.96 14.80
N ARG A 35 10.05 -11.52 14.33
CA ARG A 35 10.19 -10.30 13.51
C ARG A 35 9.41 -10.44 12.20
N ALA A 36 9.58 -11.56 11.51
CA ALA A 36 8.89 -11.83 10.25
C ALA A 36 7.37 -11.84 10.43
N ASP A 37 6.86 -12.47 11.48
CA ASP A 37 5.43 -12.47 11.79
C ASP A 37 4.90 -11.04 12.02
N ALA A 38 5.59 -10.24 12.83
CA ALA A 38 5.23 -8.84 13.05
C ALA A 38 5.27 -8.02 11.75
N MET A 39 6.24 -8.26 10.87
CA MET A 39 6.34 -7.60 9.57
C MET A 39 5.17 -7.97 8.65
N VAL A 40 4.78 -9.25 8.60
CA VAL A 40 3.61 -9.71 7.83
C VAL A 40 2.34 -9.04 8.32
N GLN A 41 2.13 -8.95 9.65
CA GLN A 41 0.95 -8.29 10.21
C GLN A 41 0.86 -6.81 9.81
N VAL A 42 1.97 -6.08 9.81
CA VAL A 42 2.00 -4.68 9.36
C VAL A 42 1.81 -4.57 7.85
N ALA A 43 2.45 -5.46 7.07
CA ALA A 43 2.31 -5.52 5.61
C ALA A 43 0.84 -5.71 5.20
N ASP A 44 0.12 -6.61 5.88
CA ASP A 44 -1.29 -6.88 5.65
C ASP A 44 -2.15 -5.62 5.84
N GLN A 45 -1.86 -4.81 6.86
CA GLN A 45 -2.60 -3.55 7.08
C GLN A 45 -2.32 -2.52 5.99
N ILE A 46 -1.08 -2.44 5.52
CA ILE A 46 -0.69 -1.56 4.41
C ILE A 46 -1.42 -1.98 3.13
N ILE A 47 -1.44 -3.28 2.81
CA ILE A 47 -2.11 -3.82 1.63
C ILE A 47 -3.62 -3.60 1.70
N ARG A 48 -4.26 -3.85 2.86
CA ARG A 48 -5.69 -3.58 3.09
C ARG A 48 -6.03 -2.10 2.89
N ASN A 49 -5.16 -1.20 3.35
CA ASN A 49 -5.33 0.23 3.11
C ASN A 49 -5.27 0.53 1.61
N ALA A 50 -4.24 0.03 0.91
CA ALA A 50 -4.09 0.23 -0.53
C ALA A 50 -5.28 -0.33 -1.34
N ASP A 51 -5.81 -1.51 -0.99
CA ASP A 51 -7.01 -2.09 -1.58
C ASP A 51 -8.25 -1.20 -1.33
N LEU A 52 -8.39 -0.64 -0.13
CA LEU A 52 -9.46 0.31 0.17
C LEU A 52 -9.36 1.57 -0.71
N GLN A 53 -8.16 2.11 -0.93
CA GLN A 53 -7.94 3.24 -1.84
C GLN A 53 -8.30 2.87 -3.29
N LEU A 54 -7.92 1.68 -3.75
CA LEU A 54 -8.26 1.17 -5.08
C LEU A 54 -9.78 1.03 -5.27
N LYS A 55 -10.48 0.50 -4.26
CA LYS A 55 -11.95 0.39 -4.27
C LYS A 55 -12.62 1.76 -4.32
N ALA A 56 -12.10 2.73 -3.57
CA ALA A 56 -12.59 4.11 -3.63
C ALA A 56 -12.38 4.74 -5.03
N ALA A 57 -11.21 4.51 -5.65
CA ALA A 57 -10.94 4.96 -7.01
C ALA A 57 -11.88 4.32 -8.04
N LYS A 58 -12.17 3.01 -7.92
CA LYS A 58 -13.15 2.31 -8.77
C LYS A 58 -14.56 2.86 -8.61
N LEU A 59 -15.00 3.11 -7.37
CA LEU A 59 -16.31 3.69 -7.09
C LEU A 59 -16.50 5.03 -7.83
N LEU A 60 -15.49 5.90 -7.78
CA LEU A 60 -15.50 7.19 -8.48
C LEU A 60 -15.51 7.04 -10.01
N ALA A 61 -14.71 6.11 -10.54
CA ALA A 61 -14.66 5.84 -11.98
C ALA A 61 -15.99 5.30 -12.52
N ASP A 62 -16.62 4.38 -11.78
CA ASP A 62 -17.82 3.67 -12.24
C ASP A 62 -19.11 4.48 -12.01
N ASN A 63 -19.16 5.31 -10.96
CA ASN A 63 -20.40 5.97 -10.53
C ASN A 63 -20.31 7.51 -10.53
N GLY A 64 -19.14 8.07 -10.83
CA GLY A 64 -18.90 9.50 -10.92
C GLY A 64 -18.49 10.14 -9.59
N TYR A 65 -18.04 11.39 -9.70
CA TYR A 65 -17.33 12.11 -8.62
C TYR A 65 -18.22 12.65 -7.49
N HIS A 66 -19.54 12.47 -7.53
CA HIS A 66 -20.41 12.92 -6.45
C HIS A 66 -20.19 12.15 -5.13
N PHE A 67 -19.54 10.99 -5.18
CA PHE A 67 -19.08 10.25 -4.00
C PHE A 67 -17.79 10.80 -3.38
N GLU A 68 -17.04 11.66 -4.09
CA GLU A 68 -15.75 12.19 -3.64
C GLU A 68 -15.79 12.82 -2.23
N PRO A 69 -16.81 13.61 -1.84
CA PRO A 69 -16.90 14.18 -0.49
C PRO A 69 -16.90 13.12 0.62
N HIS A 70 -17.39 11.92 0.33
CA HIS A 70 -17.49 10.81 1.28
C HIS A 70 -16.23 9.93 1.32
N LEU A 71 -15.32 10.08 0.35
CA LEU A 71 -14.10 9.27 0.24
C LEU A 71 -12.84 10.05 0.66
N LYS A 72 -13.01 11.22 1.27
CA LYS A 72 -11.91 12.08 1.70
C LYS A 72 -10.97 11.35 2.66
N GLY A 73 -9.69 11.27 2.30
CA GLY A 73 -8.66 10.55 3.07
C GLY A 73 -8.53 9.06 2.74
N ILE A 74 -9.39 8.53 1.86
CA ILE A 74 -9.32 7.15 1.35
C ILE A 74 -9.00 7.17 -0.14
N ALA A 75 -9.75 7.91 -0.95
CA ALA A 75 -9.46 8.00 -2.38
C ALA A 75 -8.13 8.74 -2.60
N PRO A 76 -7.32 8.33 -3.60
CA PRO A 76 -6.20 9.14 -4.05
C PRO A 76 -6.74 10.53 -4.43
N SER A 77 -6.05 11.59 -3.99
CA SER A 77 -6.35 12.95 -4.43
C SER A 77 -6.12 13.04 -5.92
N VAL A 78 -7.19 12.95 -6.70
CA VAL A 78 -7.15 13.22 -8.14
C VAL A 78 -7.01 14.72 -8.26
N GLU A 79 -5.83 15.22 -8.65
CA GLU A 79 -5.76 16.59 -9.14
C GLU A 79 -6.76 16.70 -10.27
N ARG A 80 -7.81 17.50 -10.08
CA ARG A 80 -8.71 17.88 -11.16
C ARG A 80 -7.88 18.67 -12.16
N LYS A 81 -7.21 17.99 -13.10
CA LYS A 81 -6.82 18.63 -14.36
C LYS A 81 -8.14 19.08 -14.95
N ALA A 82 -8.38 20.38 -14.87
CA ALA A 82 -9.48 21.01 -15.59
C ALA A 82 -9.37 20.50 -17.02
N ILE A 83 -10.35 19.70 -17.45
CA ILE A 83 -10.52 19.40 -18.85
C ILE A 83 -10.92 20.75 -19.44
N SER A 84 -9.94 21.54 -19.87
CA SER A 84 -10.20 22.74 -20.65
C SER A 84 -10.88 22.23 -21.90
N TYR A 85 -12.19 22.42 -21.99
CA TYR A 85 -12.87 22.39 -23.26
C TYR A 85 -12.29 23.57 -24.04
N GLU A 86 -11.23 23.31 -24.81
CA GLU A 86 -10.92 24.13 -25.98
C GLU A 86 -12.09 23.90 -26.94
N GLY A 87 -13.13 24.69 -26.74
CA GLY A 87 -14.19 24.85 -27.70
C GLY A 87 -13.57 25.42 -28.96
N ASN A 88 -13.57 24.63 -30.04
CA ASN A 88 -13.45 25.16 -31.38
C ASN A 88 -14.63 26.11 -31.61
N ALA A 89 -14.35 27.41 -31.50
CA ALA A 89 -15.16 28.48 -32.04
C ALA A 89 -14.54 28.94 -33.37
#